data_AF-A0A959TCX5-F1
#
_entry.id   AF-A0A959TCX5-F1
#
_cell.length_a   1.000
_cell.length_b   1.000
_cell.length_c   1.000
_cell.angle_alpha   90.00
_cell.angle_beta   90.00
_cell.angle_gamma   90.00
#
_symmetry.space_group_name_H-M   'P 1'
#
loop_
_entity.id
_entity.type
_entity.pdbx_description
1 polymer ?
#
loop_
_entity_poly.entity_id
_entity_poly.type
_entity_poly.pdbx_seq_one_letter_code
_entity_poly.pdbx_strand_id
1 'polypeptide(L)'
;GNPLVDSVQIVVLAAPIVQIDSAGPLCENVGAQQLSASPTGGIWDGDLGAVDPSGLFNPIFGPQFSPYAVWYSITDTNGCSASDTLLIEVLTSPLPDVIEPLVLCPYDSIVQVMATPPGGSWSGDVDGQGNFDPSMGSGAYWGLYTVTDTNGCSGSSPATITVLDAIQAQLSPAGPFCADAADAFLWATPFFGTYGGAADSLGYFSPQSAGPGQHLVTYTYTCPGCCPTTDSLLLTV
;
A
#
# COMPACT_ATOMS: atom_id res chain seq x y z
N GLY A 1 68.88 54.26 41.97
CA GLY A 1 67.97 53.16 42.29
C GLY A 1 67.47 52.58 41.00
N ASN A 2 67.59 51.27 40.82
CA ASN A 2 67.11 50.59 39.60
C ASN A 2 65.57 50.57 39.63
N PRO A 3 64.85 50.84 38.53
CA PRO A 3 63.40 50.74 38.53
C PRO A 3 63.00 49.28 38.73
N LEU A 4 62.21 49.02 39.76
CA LEU A 4 61.57 47.71 39.94
C LEU A 4 60.49 47.60 38.87
N VAL A 5 60.67 46.64 37.97
CA VAL A 5 59.64 46.28 37.00
C VAL A 5 58.85 45.14 37.63
N ASP A 6 57.55 45.34 37.77
CA ASP A 6 56.60 44.28 38.13
C ASP A 6 56.06 43.68 36.83
N SER A 7 56.04 42.36 36.74
CA SER A 7 55.53 41.64 35.57
C SER A 7 54.50 40.61 36.00
N VAL A 8 53.29 40.74 35.48
CA VAL A 8 52.25 39.72 35.58
C VAL A 8 52.39 38.76 34.40
N GLN A 9 52.33 37.46 34.66
CA GLN A 9 52.16 36.44 33.61
C GLN A 9 50.68 36.12 33.46
N ILE A 10 50.16 36.28 32.24
CA ILE A 10 48.81 35.89 31.85
C ILE A 10 48.95 34.62 31.00
N VAL A 11 48.34 33.53 31.43
CA VAL A 11 48.27 32.29 30.66
C VAL A 11 46.93 32.26 29.92
N VAL A 12 46.99 32.24 28.58
CA VAL A 12 45.81 32.07 27.73
C VAL A 12 45.69 30.58 27.41
N LEU A 13 44.59 29.97 27.83
CA LEU A 13 44.30 28.55 27.56
C LEU A 13 43.62 28.39 26.20
N ALA A 14 43.91 27.28 25.52
CA ALA A 14 43.27 26.94 24.26
C ALA A 14 41.88 26.33 24.51
N ALA A 15 40.88 26.74 23.72
CA ALA A 15 39.57 26.10 23.73
C ALA A 15 39.64 24.69 23.13
N PRO A 16 38.75 23.77 23.54
CA PRO A 16 38.67 22.45 22.93
C PRO A 16 38.29 22.55 21.44
N ILE A 17 38.79 21.61 20.62
CA ILE A 17 38.35 21.46 19.23
C ILE A 17 37.11 20.56 19.24
N VAL A 18 36.01 21.05 18.71
CA VAL A 18 34.74 20.34 18.62
C VAL A 18 34.44 20.06 17.16
N GLN A 19 33.98 18.84 16.88
CA GLN A 19 33.54 18.46 15.55
C GLN A 19 32.31 17.56 15.63
N ILE A 20 31.27 17.91 14.89
CA ILE A 20 30.08 17.08 14.67
C ILE A 20 30.33 16.18 13.44
N ASP A 21 29.94 14.90 13.53
CA ASP A 21 29.97 14.00 12.38
C ASP A 21 28.86 14.39 11.39
N SER A 22 29.14 14.28 10.08
CA SER A 22 28.13 14.59 9.07
C SER A 22 26.90 13.68 9.21
N ALA A 23 25.71 14.27 9.20
CA ALA A 23 24.45 13.54 9.16
C ALA A 23 23.54 14.11 8.06
N GLY A 24 22.85 13.20 7.36
CA GLY A 24 21.88 13.53 6.32
C GLY A 24 22.43 13.57 4.88
N PRO A 25 21.57 13.83 3.88
CA PRO A 25 20.13 14.12 4.02
C PRO A 25 19.35 12.95 4.61
N LEU A 26 18.30 13.25 5.38
CA LEU A 26 17.44 12.27 6.05
C LEU A 26 16.02 12.33 5.48
N CYS A 27 15.35 11.19 5.37
CA CYS A 27 13.93 11.17 4.99
C CYS A 27 13.06 11.50 6.20
N GLU A 28 11.96 12.21 5.99
CA GLU A 28 11.03 12.59 7.08
C GLU A 28 10.51 11.40 7.91
N ASN A 29 10.49 10.20 7.31
CA ASN A 29 10.00 8.96 7.92
C ASN A 29 11.10 7.97 8.37
N VAL A 30 12.39 8.35 8.37
CA VAL A 30 13.49 7.44 8.76
C VAL A 30 13.54 7.15 10.28
N GLY A 31 12.71 7.82 11.08
CA GLY A 31 12.72 7.74 12.53
C GLY A 31 13.88 8.53 13.15
N ALA A 32 13.97 8.52 14.48
CA ALA A 32 14.99 9.29 15.20
C ALA A 32 16.40 8.75 14.94
N GLN A 33 17.34 9.67 14.69
CA GLN A 33 18.74 9.39 14.39
C GLN A 33 19.63 9.87 15.54
N GLN A 34 20.56 9.01 15.98
CA GLN A 34 21.55 9.40 16.98
C GLN A 34 22.70 10.15 16.30
N LEU A 35 22.92 11.40 16.68
CA LEU A 35 24.07 12.19 16.24
C LEU A 35 25.30 11.87 17.10
N SER A 36 26.48 12.06 16.51
CA SER A 36 27.77 11.89 17.17
C SER A 36 28.65 13.13 16.97
N ALA A 37 29.46 13.40 17.99
CA ALA A 37 30.42 14.49 18.00
C ALA A 37 31.65 14.11 18.83
N SER A 38 32.77 14.75 18.54
CA SER A 38 34.03 14.59 19.26
C SER A 38 34.50 15.95 19.80
N PRO A 39 34.98 16.04 21.05
CA PRO A 39 34.98 14.99 22.10
C PRO A 39 33.57 14.73 22.69
N THR A 40 33.34 13.54 23.25
CA THR A 40 32.05 13.15 23.88
C THR A 40 31.81 13.84 25.24
N GLY A 41 30.55 13.97 25.66
CA GLY A 41 30.17 14.45 27.01
C GLY A 41 29.71 15.90 27.09
N GLY A 42 29.59 16.58 25.95
CA GLY A 42 28.95 17.87 25.79
C GLY A 42 27.43 17.78 25.70
N ILE A 43 26.80 18.89 25.32
CA ILE A 43 25.34 19.06 25.27
C ILE A 43 24.94 19.40 23.84
N TRP A 44 23.90 18.71 23.36
CA TRP A 44 23.23 18.99 22.09
C TRP A 44 22.07 19.95 22.28
N ASP A 45 21.86 20.81 21.28
CA ASP A 45 20.69 21.67 21.16
C ASP A 45 20.50 22.01 19.68
N GLY A 46 19.34 22.55 19.32
CA GLY A 46 18.99 22.76 17.92
C GLY A 46 17.71 23.56 17.71
N ASP A 47 17.55 24.02 16.47
CA ASP A 47 16.36 24.75 16.06
C ASP A 47 15.10 23.96 16.39
N LEU A 48 14.11 24.66 16.98
CA LEU A 48 12.78 24.11 17.30
C LEU A 48 12.83 22.85 18.20
N GLY A 49 13.94 22.60 18.90
CA GLY A 49 14.13 21.39 19.68
C GLY A 49 14.23 20.12 18.83
N ALA A 50 14.75 20.23 17.60
CA ALA A 50 14.87 19.10 16.67
C ALA A 50 15.80 17.97 17.16
N VAL A 51 16.67 18.27 18.11
CA VAL A 51 17.57 17.33 18.80
C VAL A 51 17.38 17.45 20.31
N ASP A 52 17.37 16.32 21.01
CA ASP A 52 17.39 16.33 22.48
C ASP A 52 18.81 16.54 23.03
N PRO A 53 18.99 16.83 24.34
CA PRO A 53 20.32 17.02 24.92
C PRO A 53 21.27 15.83 24.83
N SER A 54 20.75 14.62 24.53
CA SER A 54 21.53 13.40 24.31
C SER A 54 21.97 13.21 22.86
N GLY A 55 21.55 14.09 21.95
CA GLY A 55 21.91 14.04 20.52
C GLY A 55 20.94 13.23 19.68
N LEU A 56 19.74 12.92 20.18
CA LEU A 56 18.73 12.21 19.42
C LEU A 56 17.94 13.20 18.56
N PHE A 57 18.22 13.21 17.25
CA PHE A 57 17.55 14.06 16.26
C PHE A 57 16.32 13.37 15.68
N ASN A 58 15.17 14.03 15.63
CA ASN A 58 13.94 13.46 15.07
C ASN A 58 13.42 14.23 13.85
N PRO A 59 13.45 13.65 12.63
CA PRO A 59 12.99 14.30 11.41
C PRO A 59 11.46 14.40 11.28
N ILE A 60 10.69 14.04 12.32
CA ILE A 60 9.22 14.05 12.31
C ILE A 60 8.59 15.42 12.03
N PHE A 61 9.32 16.51 12.25
CA PHE A 61 8.87 17.86 11.89
C PHE A 61 8.91 18.14 10.39
N GLY A 62 9.46 17.20 9.61
CA GLY A 62 9.37 17.15 8.16
C GLY A 62 10.26 18.17 7.42
N PRO A 63 10.13 18.23 6.09
CA PRO A 63 10.96 19.08 5.23
C PRO A 63 10.63 20.58 5.33
N GLN A 64 9.53 20.95 6.00
CA GLN A 64 9.00 22.33 6.03
C GLN A 64 9.93 23.36 6.70
N PHE A 65 10.79 22.92 7.62
CA PHE A 65 11.80 23.75 8.28
C PHE A 65 13.22 23.35 7.90
N SER A 66 13.38 22.55 6.85
CA SER A 66 14.69 22.10 6.38
C SER A 66 15.48 23.24 5.72
N PRO A 67 16.80 23.35 5.94
CA PRO A 67 17.63 22.52 6.83
C PRO A 67 17.51 22.90 8.30
N TYR A 68 17.64 21.91 9.19
CA TYR A 68 17.68 22.11 10.64
C TYR A 68 19.10 22.43 11.10
N ALA A 69 19.30 23.54 11.82
CA ALA A 69 20.57 23.76 12.51
C ALA A 69 20.58 23.01 13.85
N VAL A 70 21.59 22.16 14.04
CA VAL A 70 21.89 21.52 15.32
C VAL A 70 23.30 21.93 15.74
N TRP A 71 23.52 22.13 17.02
CA TRP A 71 24.83 22.45 17.55
C TRP A 71 25.15 21.62 18.78
N TYR A 72 26.44 21.37 18.93
CA TYR A 72 26.99 20.64 20.05
C TYR A 72 28.00 21.54 20.75
N SER A 73 27.91 21.62 22.07
CA SER A 73 28.78 22.45 22.90
C SER A 73 29.45 21.63 23.99
N ILE A 74 30.72 21.92 24.26
CA ILE A 74 31.46 21.33 25.37
C ILE A 74 32.24 22.41 26.11
N THR A 75 32.36 22.23 27.43
CA THR A 75 33.23 23.03 28.29
C THR A 75 34.27 22.10 28.89
N ASP A 76 35.54 22.42 28.71
CA ASP A 76 36.63 21.61 29.26
C ASP A 76 36.78 21.79 30.79
N THR A 77 37.68 21.03 31.39
CA THR A 77 37.96 21.11 32.84
C THR A 77 38.53 22.46 33.29
N ASN A 78 39.02 23.27 32.36
CA ASN A 78 39.57 24.59 32.62
C ASN A 78 38.53 25.71 32.43
N GLY A 79 37.30 25.36 32.06
CA GLY A 79 36.21 26.31 31.82
C GLY A 79 36.21 26.95 30.43
N CYS A 80 37.03 26.46 29.49
CA CYS A 80 37.00 26.90 28.10
C CYS A 80 35.89 26.17 27.33
N SER A 81 34.99 26.93 26.71
CA SER A 81 33.88 26.39 25.92
C SER A 81 34.16 26.49 24.42
N ALA A 82 33.69 25.49 23.67
CA ALA A 82 33.63 25.53 22.21
C ALA A 82 32.35 24.86 21.72
N SER A 83 31.94 25.20 20.50
CA SER A 83 30.80 24.59 19.84
C SER A 83 31.05 24.41 18.36
N ASP A 84 30.34 23.44 17.79
CA ASP A 84 30.25 23.23 16.35
C ASP A 84 28.77 23.18 15.93
N THR A 85 28.47 23.43 14.66
CA THR A 85 27.11 23.49 14.12
C THR A 85 27.01 22.67 12.84
N LEU A 86 25.99 21.83 12.75
CA LEU A 86 25.66 21.03 11.57
C LEU A 86 24.29 21.46 11.04
N LEU A 87 24.18 21.54 9.71
CA LEU A 87 22.90 21.69 9.02
C LEU A 87 22.44 20.33 8.51
N ILE A 88 21.27 19.87 8.94
CA ILE A 88 20.68 18.58 8.54
C ILE A 88 19.53 18.84 7.57
N GLU A 89 19.65 18.33 6.35
CA GLU A 89 18.58 18.34 5.37
C GLU A 89 17.59 17.20 5.64
N VAL A 90 16.30 17.51 5.60
CA VAL A 90 15.19 16.56 5.76
C VAL A 90 14.36 16.61 4.49
N LEU A 91 14.21 15.47 3.84
CA LEU A 91 13.56 15.31 2.56
C LEU A 91 12.15 14.76 2.71
N THR A 92 11.24 15.24 1.85
CA THR A 92 9.90 14.69 1.70
C THR A 92 9.98 13.26 1.16
N SER A 93 9.23 12.34 1.74
CA SER A 93 9.10 11.01 1.16
C SER A 93 8.04 11.00 0.05
N PRO A 94 8.20 10.15 -0.98
CA PRO A 94 7.16 9.96 -1.99
C PRO A 94 5.81 9.63 -1.35
N LEU A 95 4.73 10.17 -1.90
CA LEU A 95 3.36 9.80 -1.50
C LEU A 95 2.70 9.04 -2.66
N PRO A 96 2.93 7.71 -2.76
CA PRO A 96 2.25 6.93 -3.78
C PRO A 96 0.74 6.85 -3.51
N ASP A 97 -0.02 6.73 -4.59
CA ASP A 97 -1.48 6.55 -4.57
C ASP A 97 -1.86 5.33 -5.41
N VAL A 98 -2.69 4.46 -4.84
CA VAL A 98 -3.13 3.19 -5.42
C VAL A 98 -4.57 3.35 -5.88
N ILE A 99 -4.88 2.94 -7.11
CA ILE A 99 -6.21 3.09 -7.71
C ILE A 99 -7.11 1.94 -7.25
N GLU A 100 -7.98 2.21 -6.26
CA GLU A 100 -8.81 1.24 -5.53
C GLU A 100 -10.20 1.81 -5.19
N PRO A 101 -11.18 0.98 -4.74
CA PRO A 101 -11.15 -0.47 -4.53
C PRO A 101 -11.40 -1.30 -5.79
N LEU A 102 -10.80 -2.49 -5.86
CA LEU A 102 -11.00 -3.47 -6.93
C LEU A 102 -11.87 -4.65 -6.47
N VAL A 103 -13.00 -4.82 -7.16
CA VAL A 103 -13.96 -5.92 -6.91
C VAL A 103 -14.01 -6.82 -8.15
N LEU A 104 -13.72 -8.10 -7.96
CA LEU A 104 -13.52 -9.08 -9.04
C LEU A 104 -14.35 -10.34 -8.83
N CYS A 105 -14.47 -11.11 -9.90
CA CYS A 105 -14.99 -12.46 -9.91
C CYS A 105 -13.90 -13.50 -10.06
N PRO A 106 -14.06 -14.72 -9.50
CA PRO A 106 -13.06 -15.79 -9.60
C PRO A 106 -12.74 -16.25 -11.03
N TYR A 107 -13.60 -15.90 -12.00
CA TYR A 107 -13.44 -16.23 -13.41
C TYR A 107 -12.97 -15.03 -14.25
N ASP A 108 -12.72 -13.86 -13.64
CA ASP A 108 -12.13 -12.74 -14.34
C ASP A 108 -10.69 -13.07 -14.75
N SER A 109 -10.22 -12.43 -15.81
CA SER A 109 -8.80 -12.53 -16.18
C SER A 109 -7.92 -11.86 -15.13
N ILE A 110 -6.63 -12.20 -15.14
CA ILE A 110 -5.61 -11.48 -14.37
C ILE A 110 -5.73 -9.97 -14.64
N VAL A 111 -5.74 -9.19 -13.57
CA VAL A 111 -5.85 -7.72 -13.60
C VAL A 111 -4.60 -7.11 -13.00
N GLN A 112 -4.20 -5.94 -13.49
CA GLN A 112 -3.08 -5.20 -12.92
C GLN A 112 -3.61 -4.08 -12.00
N VAL A 113 -3.20 -4.11 -10.73
CA VAL A 113 -3.40 -3.01 -9.79
C VAL A 113 -2.44 -1.89 -10.15
N MET A 114 -2.99 -0.69 -10.32
CA MET A 114 -2.24 0.47 -10.78
C MET A 114 -1.97 1.42 -9.63
N ALA A 115 -0.79 2.03 -9.65
CA ALA A 115 -0.42 3.04 -8.68
C ALA A 115 0.38 4.17 -9.35
N THR A 116 0.37 5.34 -8.72
CA THR A 116 1.11 6.52 -9.14
C THR A 116 1.99 7.03 -7.99
N PRO A 117 3.20 7.57 -8.25
CA PRO A 117 3.89 7.58 -9.53
C PRO A 117 4.35 6.16 -9.95
N PRO A 118 4.62 5.90 -11.24
CA PRO A 118 5.12 4.61 -11.71
C PRO A 118 6.57 4.36 -11.27
N GLY A 119 7.02 3.10 -11.33
CA GLY A 119 8.40 2.71 -11.07
C GLY A 119 8.68 2.16 -9.66
N GLY A 120 7.64 2.04 -8.83
CA GLY A 120 7.72 1.34 -7.54
C GLY A 120 7.64 -0.18 -7.67
N SER A 121 7.66 -0.84 -6.52
CA SER A 121 7.56 -2.29 -6.38
C SER A 121 6.31 -2.69 -5.61
N TRP A 122 5.74 -3.84 -5.98
CA TRP A 122 4.60 -4.43 -5.29
C TRP A 122 5.01 -5.59 -4.37
N SER A 123 4.21 -5.81 -3.33
CA SER A 123 4.29 -6.95 -2.42
C SER A 123 2.88 -7.33 -1.93
N GLY A 124 2.73 -8.51 -1.33
CA GLY A 124 1.44 -9.03 -0.85
C GLY A 124 0.91 -10.17 -1.71
N ASP A 125 -0.40 -10.18 -1.95
CA ASP A 125 -1.09 -11.19 -2.77
C ASP A 125 -1.02 -10.88 -4.27
N VAL A 126 -0.56 -9.67 -4.63
CA VAL A 126 -0.21 -9.29 -6.00
C VAL A 126 1.24 -9.69 -6.31
N ASP A 127 1.54 -9.95 -7.58
CA ASP A 127 2.92 -10.17 -8.01
C ASP A 127 3.78 -8.89 -7.95
N GLY A 128 5.08 -9.00 -8.24
CA GLY A 128 6.00 -7.85 -8.19
C GLY A 128 5.71 -6.73 -9.20
N GLN A 129 4.81 -6.96 -10.16
CA GLN A 129 4.34 -5.98 -11.15
C GLN A 129 2.93 -5.46 -10.83
N GLY A 130 2.33 -5.92 -9.73
CA GLY A 130 0.98 -5.56 -9.30
C GLY A 130 -0.11 -6.38 -9.98
N ASN A 131 0.21 -7.49 -10.65
CA ASN A 131 -0.82 -8.35 -11.24
C ASN A 131 -1.45 -9.23 -10.16
N PHE A 132 -2.77 -9.39 -10.25
CA PHE A 132 -3.58 -10.20 -9.36
C PHE A 132 -4.40 -11.21 -10.15
N ASP A 133 -4.34 -12.48 -9.76
CA ASP A 133 -5.14 -13.57 -10.34
C ASP A 133 -6.35 -13.87 -9.43
N PRO A 134 -7.58 -13.50 -9.81
CA PRO A 134 -8.76 -13.75 -8.98
C PRO A 134 -9.18 -15.22 -8.93
N SER A 135 -8.59 -16.10 -9.75
CA SER A 135 -8.89 -17.54 -9.73
C SER A 135 -8.42 -18.27 -8.46
N MET A 136 -7.67 -17.58 -7.60
CA MET A 136 -7.27 -18.07 -6.28
C MET A 136 -8.45 -18.31 -5.32
N GLY A 137 -9.64 -17.78 -5.65
CA GLY A 137 -10.87 -17.98 -4.90
C GLY A 137 -11.46 -16.68 -4.36
N SER A 138 -12.63 -16.78 -3.75
CA SER A 138 -13.29 -15.66 -3.10
C SER A 138 -12.59 -15.29 -1.79
N GLY A 139 -12.55 -14.00 -1.49
CA GLY A 139 -11.88 -13.49 -0.31
C GLY A 139 -11.44 -12.04 -0.42
N ALA A 140 -10.84 -11.57 0.67
CA ALA A 140 -10.16 -10.29 0.72
C ALA A 140 -8.65 -10.51 0.56
N TYR A 141 -8.04 -9.74 -0.33
CA TYR A 141 -6.63 -9.79 -0.68
C TYR A 141 -6.04 -8.39 -0.57
N TRP A 142 -4.71 -8.32 -0.46
CA TRP A 142 -4.02 -7.05 -0.29
C TRP A 142 -2.76 -6.95 -1.16
N GLY A 143 -2.40 -5.71 -1.47
CA GLY A 143 -1.10 -5.36 -2.02
C GLY A 143 -0.49 -4.18 -1.28
N LEU A 144 0.82 -4.02 -1.34
CA LEU A 144 1.51 -2.84 -0.85
C LEU A 144 2.47 -2.35 -1.94
N TYR A 145 2.18 -1.17 -2.48
CA TYR A 145 3.02 -0.50 -3.45
C TYR A 145 4.01 0.39 -2.74
N THR A 146 5.30 0.29 -3.07
CA THR A 146 6.38 1.09 -2.48
C THR A 146 7.18 1.78 -3.58
N VAL A 147 7.39 3.09 -3.43
CA VAL A 147 8.23 3.88 -4.34
C VAL A 147 9.39 4.47 -3.54
N THR A 148 10.59 4.38 -4.10
CA THR A 148 11.80 5.04 -3.60
C THR A 148 12.23 6.10 -4.60
N ASP A 149 12.44 7.33 -4.14
CA ASP A 149 12.95 8.40 -4.98
C ASP A 149 14.46 8.31 -5.22
N THR A 150 15.00 9.27 -5.98
CA THR A 150 16.44 9.34 -6.27
C THR A 150 17.32 9.65 -5.06
N ASN A 151 16.74 10.15 -3.97
CA ASN A 151 17.43 10.47 -2.73
C ASN A 151 17.38 9.29 -1.72
N GLY A 152 16.72 8.19 -2.08
CA GLY A 152 16.56 7.02 -1.21
C GLY A 152 15.35 7.10 -0.27
N CYS A 153 14.53 8.16 -0.35
CA CYS A 153 13.34 8.28 0.46
C CYS A 153 12.21 7.45 -0.11
N SER A 154 11.57 6.69 0.77
CA SER A 154 10.57 5.70 0.37
C SER A 154 9.22 6.02 0.98
N GLY A 155 8.18 5.84 0.19
CA GLY A 155 6.79 5.86 0.64
C GLY A 155 6.02 4.69 0.09
N SER A 156 4.92 4.35 0.76
CA SER A 156 4.13 3.18 0.43
C SER A 156 2.63 3.44 0.54
N SER A 157 1.84 2.76 -0.27
CA SER A 157 0.37 2.85 -0.28
C SER A 157 -0.25 1.46 -0.43
N PRO A 158 -1.24 1.09 0.41
CA PRO A 158 -1.86 -0.22 0.37
C PRO A 158 -2.95 -0.31 -0.71
N ALA A 159 -3.14 -1.52 -1.22
CA ALA A 159 -4.20 -1.94 -2.12
C ALA A 159 -5.12 -2.94 -1.43
N THR A 160 -6.42 -2.86 -1.70
CA THR A 160 -7.43 -3.78 -1.13
C THR A 160 -8.29 -4.38 -2.22
N ILE A 161 -8.12 -5.67 -2.47
CA ILE A 161 -8.80 -6.39 -3.55
C ILE A 161 -9.84 -7.32 -2.94
N THR A 162 -11.05 -7.33 -3.48
CA THR A 162 -12.13 -8.23 -3.05
C THR A 162 -12.55 -9.12 -4.20
N VAL A 163 -12.40 -10.43 -4.04
CA VAL A 163 -12.96 -11.42 -4.97
C VAL A 163 -14.28 -11.93 -4.38
N LEU A 164 -15.38 -11.69 -5.08
CA LEU A 164 -16.72 -12.08 -4.64
C LEU A 164 -16.95 -13.59 -4.81
N ASP A 165 -17.92 -14.13 -4.07
CA ASP A 165 -18.36 -15.52 -4.25
C ASP A 165 -19.07 -15.72 -5.59
N ALA A 166 -18.78 -16.83 -6.26
CA ALA A 166 -19.50 -17.28 -7.45
C ALA A 166 -20.41 -18.48 -7.09
N ILE A 167 -21.66 -18.19 -6.72
CA ILE A 167 -22.64 -19.23 -6.42
C ILE A 167 -23.07 -19.88 -7.73
N GLN A 168 -22.77 -21.16 -7.91
CA GLN A 168 -23.03 -21.89 -9.15
C GLN A 168 -24.53 -22.00 -9.42
N ALA A 169 -25.00 -21.36 -10.49
CA ALA A 169 -26.27 -21.64 -11.12
C ALA A 169 -26.25 -23.06 -11.71
N GLN A 170 -27.33 -23.81 -11.56
CA GLN A 170 -27.48 -25.14 -12.11
C GLN A 170 -28.91 -25.38 -12.57
N LEU A 171 -29.08 -25.79 -13.83
CA LEU A 171 -30.30 -26.35 -14.36
C LEU A 171 -30.33 -27.85 -14.05
N SER A 172 -31.45 -28.31 -13.50
CA SER A 172 -31.69 -29.74 -13.31
C SER A 172 -31.85 -30.41 -14.68
N PRO A 173 -31.27 -31.61 -14.89
CA PRO A 173 -31.47 -32.36 -16.13
C PRO A 173 -32.97 -32.54 -16.44
N ALA A 174 -33.32 -32.29 -17.70
CA ALA A 174 -34.68 -32.41 -18.20
C ALA A 174 -34.69 -32.92 -19.65
N GLY A 175 -35.81 -33.51 -20.06
CA GLY A 175 -35.96 -34.15 -21.36
C GLY A 175 -35.26 -35.52 -21.48
N PRO A 176 -35.26 -36.12 -22.68
CA PRO A 176 -35.90 -35.64 -23.90
C PRO A 176 -37.43 -35.56 -23.76
N PHE A 177 -38.07 -34.74 -24.59
CA PHE A 177 -39.51 -34.57 -24.65
C PHE A 177 -40.04 -35.08 -25.99
N CYS A 178 -41.30 -35.53 -26.06
CA CYS A 178 -41.95 -35.73 -27.35
C CYS A 178 -42.41 -34.37 -27.90
N ALA A 179 -42.46 -34.22 -29.23
CA ALA A 179 -42.96 -33.01 -29.87
C ALA A 179 -44.42 -32.67 -29.52
N ASP A 180 -45.21 -33.61 -29.00
CA ASP A 180 -46.58 -33.40 -28.53
C ASP A 180 -46.70 -33.30 -27.00
N ALA A 181 -45.59 -33.36 -26.26
CA ALA A 181 -45.60 -33.28 -24.80
C ALA A 181 -46.09 -31.90 -24.32
N ALA A 182 -46.78 -31.89 -23.17
CA ALA A 182 -47.20 -30.66 -22.52
C ALA A 182 -45.99 -29.83 -22.03
N ASP A 183 -46.22 -28.55 -21.74
CA ASP A 183 -45.20 -27.64 -21.22
C ASP A 183 -44.58 -28.19 -19.92
N ALA A 184 -43.25 -28.20 -19.86
CA ALA A 184 -42.48 -28.70 -18.74
C ALA A 184 -41.85 -27.54 -17.97
N PHE A 185 -42.04 -27.50 -16.65
CA PHE A 185 -41.29 -26.58 -15.79
C PHE A 185 -39.87 -27.12 -15.58
N LEU A 186 -38.88 -26.27 -15.83
CA LEU A 186 -37.47 -26.59 -15.62
C LEU A 186 -37.07 -26.14 -14.21
N TRP A 187 -36.42 -27.04 -13.47
CA TRP A 187 -35.94 -26.74 -12.13
C TRP A 187 -34.52 -26.20 -12.21
N ALA A 188 -34.23 -25.17 -11.42
CA ALA A 188 -32.88 -24.62 -11.28
C ALA A 188 -32.58 -24.25 -9.83
N THR A 189 -31.29 -24.29 -9.49
CA THR A 189 -30.76 -23.88 -8.18
C THR A 189 -29.58 -22.93 -8.36
N PRO A 190 -29.41 -21.90 -7.49
CA PRO A 190 -30.33 -21.44 -6.46
C PRO A 190 -31.63 -20.89 -7.06
N PHE A 191 -32.70 -20.76 -6.26
CA PHE A 191 -33.96 -20.16 -6.73
C PHE A 191 -33.83 -18.65 -7.00
N PHE A 192 -34.80 -18.09 -7.73
CA PHE A 192 -34.92 -16.65 -8.05
C PHE A 192 -33.86 -16.09 -9.03
N GLY A 193 -33.23 -16.95 -9.83
CA GLY A 193 -32.52 -16.54 -11.04
C GLY A 193 -33.48 -16.31 -12.21
N THR A 194 -32.90 -16.05 -13.38
CA THR A 194 -33.63 -15.71 -14.61
C THR A 194 -33.42 -16.78 -15.67
N TYR A 195 -34.52 -17.28 -16.24
CA TYR A 195 -34.50 -18.19 -17.39
C TYR A 195 -34.34 -17.41 -18.70
N GLY A 196 -33.71 -18.06 -19.68
CA GLY A 196 -33.56 -17.57 -21.04
C GLY A 196 -33.43 -18.70 -22.06
N GLY A 197 -33.23 -18.33 -23.33
CA GLY A 197 -33.21 -19.29 -24.43
C GLY A 197 -34.63 -19.72 -24.82
N ALA A 198 -34.85 -21.04 -24.95
CA ALA A 198 -36.13 -21.61 -25.37
C ALA A 198 -37.18 -21.74 -24.25
N ALA A 199 -36.79 -21.52 -22.99
CA ALA A 199 -37.72 -21.44 -21.86
C ALA A 199 -38.28 -20.01 -21.74
N ASP A 200 -39.51 -19.88 -21.26
CA ASP A 200 -40.10 -18.58 -20.94
C ASP A 200 -39.49 -17.98 -19.65
N SER A 201 -39.88 -16.74 -19.33
CA SER A 201 -39.39 -16.04 -18.13
C SER A 201 -39.82 -16.69 -16.81
N LEU A 202 -40.82 -17.58 -16.85
CA LEU A 202 -41.30 -18.33 -15.69
C LEU A 202 -40.61 -19.69 -15.57
N GLY A 203 -39.75 -20.09 -16.52
CA GLY A 203 -39.03 -21.36 -16.53
C GLY A 203 -39.78 -22.52 -17.19
N TYR A 204 -40.84 -22.25 -17.95
CA TYR A 204 -41.55 -23.28 -18.72
C TYR A 204 -40.95 -23.43 -20.12
N PHE A 205 -40.75 -24.67 -20.54
CA PHE A 205 -40.39 -25.05 -21.91
C PHE A 205 -41.57 -25.75 -22.58
N SER A 206 -41.91 -25.33 -23.81
CA SER A 206 -43.03 -25.87 -24.58
C SER A 206 -42.53 -26.73 -25.76
N PRO A 207 -42.51 -28.07 -25.66
CA PRO A 207 -42.06 -28.95 -26.73
C PRO A 207 -42.88 -28.81 -28.02
N GLN A 208 -44.20 -28.62 -27.90
CA GLN A 208 -45.10 -28.42 -29.03
C GLN A 208 -44.76 -27.16 -29.84
N SER A 209 -44.40 -26.08 -29.14
CA SER A 209 -44.06 -24.81 -29.77
C SER A 209 -42.63 -24.83 -30.33
N ALA A 210 -41.71 -25.50 -29.64
CA ALA A 210 -40.31 -25.60 -30.03
C ALA A 210 -40.11 -26.51 -31.25
N GLY A 211 -40.89 -27.59 -31.37
CA GLY A 211 -40.81 -28.58 -32.45
C GLY A 211 -39.58 -29.49 -32.35
N PRO A 212 -39.48 -30.53 -33.20
CA PRO A 212 -38.38 -31.49 -33.15
C PRO A 212 -37.00 -30.84 -33.31
N GLY A 213 -36.03 -31.25 -32.50
CA GLY A 213 -34.67 -30.72 -32.55
C GLY A 213 -34.07 -30.44 -31.18
N GLN A 214 -32.93 -29.71 -31.19
CA GLN A 214 -32.22 -29.31 -29.99
C GLN A 214 -32.48 -27.85 -29.65
N HIS A 215 -32.83 -27.59 -28.39
CA HIS A 215 -33.24 -26.28 -27.91
C HIS A 215 -32.43 -25.89 -26.68
N LEU A 216 -31.70 -24.79 -26.76
CA LEU A 216 -30.87 -24.31 -25.66
C LEU A 216 -31.71 -23.52 -24.66
N VAL A 217 -31.59 -23.87 -23.39
CA VAL A 217 -32.13 -23.12 -22.26
C VAL A 217 -30.96 -22.64 -21.41
N THR A 218 -31.07 -21.42 -20.89
CA THR A 218 -30.08 -20.83 -19.97
C THR A 218 -30.75 -20.42 -18.67
N TYR A 219 -30.00 -20.49 -17.58
CA TYR A 219 -30.42 -19.97 -16.27
C TYR A 219 -29.30 -19.15 -15.66
N THR A 220 -29.57 -17.89 -15.35
CA THR A 220 -28.59 -16.98 -14.75
C THR A 220 -29.00 -16.65 -13.32
N TYR A 221 -28.09 -16.83 -12.37
CA TYR A 221 -28.29 -16.46 -10.97
C TYR A 221 -27.42 -15.26 -10.59
N THR A 222 -28.03 -14.30 -9.90
CA THR A 222 -27.39 -13.09 -9.38
C THR A 222 -27.78 -12.90 -7.92
N CYS A 223 -26.83 -12.57 -7.05
CA CYS A 223 -27.11 -12.12 -5.69
C CYS A 223 -26.31 -10.87 -5.29
N PRO A 224 -26.79 -10.07 -4.32
CA PRO A 224 -26.02 -8.96 -3.78
C PRO A 224 -24.68 -9.45 -3.22
N GLY A 225 -23.58 -8.87 -3.69
CA GLY A 225 -22.23 -9.25 -3.26
C GLY A 225 -21.70 -10.56 -3.85
N CYS A 226 -22.32 -11.06 -4.93
CA CYS A 226 -21.90 -12.25 -5.62
C CYS A 226 -21.63 -11.99 -7.10
N CYS A 227 -20.81 -12.83 -7.69
CA CYS A 227 -20.61 -12.91 -9.12
C CYS A 227 -21.79 -13.58 -9.81
N PRO A 228 -22.29 -13.03 -10.94
CA PRO A 228 -23.30 -13.69 -11.74
C PRO A 228 -22.79 -15.02 -12.29
N THR A 229 -23.60 -16.07 -12.21
CA THR A 229 -23.28 -17.35 -12.84
C THR A 229 -24.40 -17.77 -13.76
N THR A 230 -24.06 -18.47 -14.84
CA THR A 230 -25.02 -18.97 -15.82
C THR A 230 -24.76 -20.43 -16.08
N ASP A 231 -25.81 -21.24 -16.05
CA ASP A 231 -25.81 -22.60 -16.55
C ASP A 231 -26.68 -22.71 -17.81
N SER A 232 -26.40 -23.72 -18.63
CA SER A 232 -27.12 -23.97 -19.86
C SER A 232 -27.42 -25.45 -20.05
N LEU A 233 -28.64 -25.75 -20.47
CA LEU A 233 -29.11 -27.10 -20.74
C LEU A 233 -29.62 -27.18 -22.18
N LEU A 234 -29.16 -28.18 -22.93
CA LEU A 234 -29.64 -28.47 -24.27
C LEU A 234 -30.73 -29.54 -24.21
N LEU A 235 -31.97 -29.14 -24.48
CA LEU A 235 -33.12 -30.04 -24.50
C LEU A 235 -33.32 -30.65 -25.88
N THR A 236 -33.77 -31.90 -25.94
CA THR A 236 -34.13 -32.57 -27.20
C THR A 236 -35.63 -32.84 -27.23
N VAL A 237 -36.25 -32.51 -28.37
CA VAL A 237 -37.66 -32.73 -28.71
C VAL A 237 -37.77 -33.65 -29.92
#